data_AF-A0A0M3BG28-F1
#
_entry.id   AF-A0A0M3BG28-F1
#
_cell.length_a   1.000
_cell.length_b   1.000
_cell.length_c   1.000
_cell.angle_alpha   90.00
_cell.angle_beta   90.00
_cell.angle_gamma   90.00
#
_symmetry.space_group_name_H-M   'P 1'
#
loop_
_entity.id
_entity.type
_entity.pdbx_description
1 polymer ?
#
loop_
_entity_poly.entity_id
_entity_poly.type
_entity_poly.pdbx_seq_one_letter_code
_entity_poly.pdbx_strand_id
1 'polypeptide(L)'
;MDHIQLMGLGFAVAVAGGAIAAKLTKIELWKGVLVAAVAALAAIAAYFVPGFDRSLAMPLAALVGAGVSGAVLGLSAPMTANILIGAAVPPMLGFLLMEMGV
;
A
#
# COMPACT_ATOMS: atom_id res chain seq x y z
N MET A 1 17.47 -0.72 13.23
CA MET A 1 17.30 -0.63 11.77
C MET A 1 17.17 0.83 11.41
N ASP A 2 17.78 1.25 10.31
CA ASP A 2 17.64 2.64 9.82
C ASP A 2 16.19 2.88 9.31
N HIS A 3 15.71 4.11 9.34
CA HIS A 3 14.36 4.50 8.90
C HIS A 3 14.11 4.09 7.44
N ILE A 4 15.15 4.14 6.60
CA ILE A 4 15.10 3.71 5.20
C ILE A 4 14.88 2.19 5.10
N GLN A 5 15.49 1.40 5.97
CA GLN A 5 15.30 -0.06 5.99
C GLN A 5 13.88 -0.44 6.41
N LEU A 6 13.31 0.28 7.38
CA LEU A 6 11.92 0.09 7.82
C LEU A 6 10.92 0.50 6.72
N MET A 7 11.16 1.61 6.02
CA MET A 7 10.35 2.01 4.86
C MET A 7 10.43 0.96 3.74
N GLY A 8 11.62 0.44 3.44
CA GLY A 8 11.82 -0.60 2.44
C GLY A 8 11.11 -1.92 2.82
N LEU A 9 11.16 -2.30 4.09
CA LEU A 9 10.43 -3.46 4.59
C LEU A 9 8.91 -3.24 4.47
N GLY A 10 8.41 -2.08 4.93
CA GLY A 10 7.00 -1.71 4.83
C GLY A 10 6.50 -1.76 3.39
N PHE A 11 7.30 -1.25 2.44
CA PHE A 11 7.01 -1.35 1.01
C PHE A 11 6.92 -2.82 0.55
N ALA A 12 7.91 -3.65 0.88
CA ALA A 12 7.93 -5.05 0.46
C ALA A 12 6.72 -5.83 1.00
N VAL A 13 6.36 -5.64 2.27
CA VAL A 13 5.21 -6.31 2.88
C VAL A 13 3.88 -5.77 2.32
N ALA A 14 3.80 -4.47 1.99
CA ALA A 14 2.63 -3.90 1.32
C ALA A 14 2.43 -4.49 -0.10
N VAL A 15 3.49 -4.63 -0.87
CA VAL A 15 3.44 -5.26 -2.20
C VAL A 15 3.04 -6.74 -2.09
N ALA A 16 3.60 -7.47 -1.12
CA ALA A 16 3.20 -8.85 -0.85
C ALA A 16 1.72 -8.95 -0.47
N GLY A 17 1.23 -8.05 0.37
CA GLY A 17 -0.18 -7.96 0.76
C GLY A 17 -1.12 -7.72 -0.44
N GLY A 18 -0.75 -6.78 -1.33
CA GLY A 18 -1.50 -6.52 -2.55
C GLY A 18 -1.51 -7.70 -3.52
N ALA A 19 -0.39 -8.42 -3.63
CA ALA A 19 -0.28 -9.64 -4.43
C ALA A 19 -1.19 -10.76 -3.89
N ILE A 20 -1.19 -10.95 -2.56
CA ILE A 20 -2.07 -11.92 -1.90
C ILE A 20 -3.53 -11.56 -2.11
N ALA A 21 -3.91 -10.29 -1.93
CA ALA A 21 -5.28 -9.84 -2.13
C ALA A 21 -5.74 -9.98 -3.59
N ALA A 22 -4.87 -9.72 -4.57
CA ALA A 22 -5.18 -9.99 -5.97
C ALA A 22 -5.46 -11.48 -6.20
N LYS A 23 -4.64 -12.37 -5.63
CA LYS A 23 -4.88 -13.82 -5.72
C LYS A 23 -6.20 -14.23 -5.07
N LEU A 24 -6.53 -13.69 -3.89
CA LEU A 24 -7.79 -13.98 -3.18
C LEU A 24 -9.02 -13.47 -3.93
N THR A 25 -8.88 -12.41 -4.72
CA THR A 25 -9.97 -11.79 -5.50
C THR A 25 -10.02 -12.26 -6.95
N LYS A 26 -9.23 -13.28 -7.33
CA LYS A 26 -9.11 -13.79 -8.70
C LYS A 26 -8.68 -12.73 -9.72
N ILE A 27 -7.96 -11.72 -9.27
CA ILE A 27 -7.30 -10.72 -10.12
C ILE A 27 -5.92 -11.26 -10.51
N GLU A 28 -5.44 -10.89 -11.69
CA GLU A 28 -4.09 -11.21 -12.12
C GLU A 28 -3.05 -10.64 -11.14
N LEU A 29 -2.12 -11.50 -10.71
CA LEU A 29 -1.17 -11.22 -9.63
C LEU A 29 -0.32 -9.97 -9.90
N TRP A 30 0.09 -9.77 -11.16
CA TRP A 30 0.89 -8.62 -11.57
C TRP A 30 0.13 -7.29 -11.43
N LYS A 31 -1.20 -7.28 -11.63
CA LYS A 31 -2.03 -6.09 -11.41
C LYS A 31 -2.08 -5.71 -9.92
N GLY A 32 -2.19 -6.72 -9.05
CA GLY A 32 -2.12 -6.54 -7.59
C GLY A 32 -0.81 -5.92 -7.14
N VAL A 33 0.30 -6.47 -7.63
CA VAL A 33 1.66 -5.98 -7.35
C VAL A 33 1.82 -4.53 -7.80
N LEU A 34 1.39 -4.20 -9.02
CA LEU A 34 1.51 -2.84 -9.55
C LEU A 34 0.70 -1.83 -8.76
N VAL A 35 -0.58 -2.12 -8.49
CA VAL A 35 -1.46 -1.20 -7.74
C VAL A 35 -0.89 -0.96 -6.33
N ALA A 36 -0.46 -2.01 -5.65
CA ALA A 36 0.13 -1.90 -4.32
C ALA A 36 1.46 -1.15 -4.31
N ALA A 37 2.33 -1.40 -5.30
CA ALA A 37 3.59 -0.69 -5.44
C ALA A 37 3.36 0.81 -5.70
N VAL A 38 2.44 1.17 -6.60
CA VAL A 38 2.12 2.57 -6.90
C VAL A 38 1.51 3.26 -5.68
N ALA A 39 0.61 2.60 -4.95
CA ALA A 39 0.02 3.13 -3.73
C ALA A 39 1.08 3.37 -2.64
N ALA A 40 1.97 2.42 -2.44
CA ALA A 40 3.04 2.52 -1.45
C ALA A 40 4.06 3.62 -1.83
N LEU A 41 4.45 3.71 -3.10
CA LEU A 41 5.32 4.79 -3.58
C LEU A 41 4.66 6.17 -3.43
N ALA A 42 3.37 6.28 -3.69
CA ALA A 42 2.63 7.53 -3.50
C ALA A 42 2.60 7.95 -2.02
N ALA A 43 2.39 7.01 -1.09
CA ALA A 43 2.49 7.27 0.34
C ALA A 43 3.90 7.69 0.76
N ILE A 44 4.94 7.02 0.26
CA ILE A 44 6.34 7.38 0.53
C ILE A 44 6.64 8.78 -0.01
N ALA A 45 6.20 9.11 -1.22
CA ALA A 45 6.37 10.45 -1.77
C ALA A 45 5.68 11.51 -0.90
N ALA A 46 4.46 11.24 -0.43
CA ALA A 46 3.71 12.14 0.44
C ALA A 46 4.39 12.37 1.80
N TYR A 47 5.13 11.39 2.33
CA TYR A 47 5.90 11.55 3.57
C TYR A 47 6.93 12.69 3.49
N PHE A 48 7.50 12.92 2.30
CA PHE A 48 8.51 13.96 2.05
C PHE A 48 7.92 15.32 1.67
N VAL A 49 6.60 15.46 1.56
CA VAL A 49 5.97 16.75 1.25
C VAL A 49 5.93 17.63 2.50
N PRO A 50 6.65 18.77 2.54
CA PRO A 50 6.65 19.65 3.69
C PRO A 50 5.32 20.40 3.83
N GLY A 51 4.90 20.68 5.07
CA GLY A 51 3.72 21.49 5.37
C GLY A 51 2.38 20.75 5.39
N PHE A 52 2.34 19.44 5.11
CA PHE A 52 1.15 18.61 5.24
C PHE A 52 1.26 17.64 6.43
N ASP A 53 0.11 17.35 7.07
CA ASP A 53 0.02 16.30 8.08
C ASP A 53 0.21 14.93 7.41
N ARG A 54 1.30 14.25 7.78
CA ARG A 54 1.67 12.93 7.24
C ARG A 54 0.60 11.87 7.51
N SER A 55 -0.10 11.98 8.64
CA SER A 55 -1.15 11.05 9.06
C SER A 55 -2.35 11.07 8.12
N LEU A 56 -2.60 12.20 7.45
CA LEU A 56 -3.65 12.38 6.46
C LEU A 56 -3.11 12.27 5.03
N ALA A 57 -1.94 12.87 4.76
CA ALA A 57 -1.37 12.95 3.42
C ALA A 57 -0.96 11.58 2.87
N MET A 58 -0.37 10.70 3.68
CA MET A 58 0.11 9.41 3.21
C MET A 58 -1.05 8.47 2.81
N PRO A 59 -2.10 8.25 3.62
CA PRO A 59 -3.24 7.43 3.22
C PRO A 59 -3.99 7.99 2.00
N LEU A 60 -4.15 9.31 1.92
CA LEU A 60 -4.78 9.96 0.76
C LEU A 60 -3.97 9.76 -0.51
N ALA A 61 -2.64 9.92 -0.45
CA ALA A 61 -1.77 9.69 -1.59
C ALA A 61 -1.79 8.22 -2.03
N ALA A 62 -1.77 7.27 -1.09
CA ALA A 62 -1.93 5.85 -1.40
C ALA A 62 -3.28 5.55 -2.08
N LEU A 63 -4.36 6.13 -1.59
CA LEU A 63 -5.70 5.98 -2.16
C LEU A 63 -5.77 6.51 -3.59
N VAL A 64 -5.21 7.70 -3.84
CA VAL A 64 -5.12 8.28 -5.18
C VAL A 64 -4.24 7.42 -6.09
N GLY A 65 -3.06 7.01 -5.63
CA GLY A 65 -2.15 6.15 -6.38
C GLY A 65 -2.79 4.81 -6.77
N ALA A 66 -3.48 4.16 -5.83
CA ALA A 66 -4.23 2.95 -6.10
C ALA A 66 -5.39 3.19 -7.07
N GLY A 67 -6.16 4.26 -6.87
CA GLY A 67 -7.29 4.61 -7.74
C GLY A 67 -6.87 4.84 -9.19
N VAL A 68 -5.81 5.61 -9.41
CA VAL A 68 -5.27 5.89 -10.76
C VAL A 68 -4.69 4.63 -11.39
N SER A 69 -3.83 3.89 -10.68
CA SER A 69 -3.24 2.65 -11.21
C SER A 69 -4.28 1.57 -11.48
N GLY A 70 -5.28 1.43 -10.61
CA GLY A 70 -6.39 0.50 -10.80
C GLY A 70 -7.24 0.84 -12.03
N ALA A 71 -7.57 2.12 -12.21
CA ALA A 71 -8.30 2.60 -13.39
C ALA A 71 -7.53 2.35 -14.69
N VAL A 72 -6.22 2.64 -14.72
CA VAL A 72 -5.35 2.38 -15.87
C VAL A 72 -5.30 0.89 -16.22
N LEU A 73 -5.35 0.01 -15.23
CA LEU A 73 -5.33 -1.45 -15.41
C LEU A 73 -6.71 -2.06 -15.71
N GLY A 74 -7.75 -1.22 -15.86
CA GLY A 74 -9.12 -1.64 -16.14
C GLY A 74 -9.79 -2.34 -14.95
N LEU A 75 -9.32 -2.10 -13.73
CA LEU A 75 -9.91 -2.66 -12.52
C LEU A 75 -11.12 -1.83 -12.09
N SER A 76 -12.17 -2.51 -11.66
CA SER A 76 -13.31 -1.84 -11.02
C SER A 76 -12.90 -1.25 -9.68
N ALA A 77 -13.63 -0.23 -9.20
CA ALA A 77 -13.35 0.36 -7.89
C ALA A 77 -13.33 -0.67 -6.74
N PRO A 78 -14.28 -1.65 -6.66
CA PRO A 78 -14.21 -2.70 -5.64
C PRO A 78 -12.96 -3.58 -5.72
N MET A 79 -12.51 -3.91 -6.95
CA MET A 79 -11.30 -4.72 -7.16
C MET A 79 -10.05 -3.98 -6.68
N THR A 80 -9.94 -2.70 -7.04
CA THR A 80 -8.83 -1.84 -6.60
C THR A 80 -8.83 -1.65 -5.08
N ALA A 81 -10.01 -1.46 -4.48
CA ALA A 81 -10.15 -1.33 -3.03
C ALA A 81 -9.67 -2.58 -2.28
N ASN A 82 -10.01 -3.78 -2.77
CA ASN A 82 -9.54 -5.02 -2.16
C ASN A 82 -8.01 -5.15 -2.19
N ILE A 83 -7.38 -4.75 -3.29
CA ILE A 83 -5.90 -4.75 -3.40
C ILE A 83 -5.30 -3.74 -2.42
N LEU A 84 -5.85 -2.53 -2.35
CA LEU A 84 -5.37 -1.48 -1.45
C LEU A 84 -5.49 -1.91 0.02
N ILE A 85 -6.62 -2.50 0.42
CA ILE A 85 -6.82 -3.05 1.77
C ILE A 85 -5.79 -4.16 2.04
N GLY A 86 -5.64 -5.09 1.09
CA GLY A 86 -4.64 -6.15 1.18
C GLY A 86 -3.22 -5.64 1.33
N ALA A 87 -2.87 -4.53 0.68
CA ALA A 87 -1.56 -3.91 0.80
C ALA A 87 -1.37 -3.17 2.14
N ALA A 88 -2.42 -2.60 2.71
CA ALA A 88 -2.35 -1.84 3.96
C ALA A 88 -2.31 -2.75 5.21
N VAL A 89 -3.00 -3.89 5.19
CA VAL A 89 -3.14 -4.77 6.37
C VAL A 89 -1.81 -5.29 6.90
N PRO A 90 -0.88 -5.85 6.09
CA PRO A 90 0.35 -6.43 6.62
C PRO A 90 1.28 -5.41 7.30
N PRO A 91 1.55 -4.21 6.74
CA PRO A 91 2.28 -3.16 7.47
C PRO A 91 1.61 -2.75 8.78
N MET A 92 0.27 -2.62 8.79
CA MET A 92 -0.47 -2.27 10.01
C MET A 92 -0.35 -3.37 11.07
N LEU A 93 -0.43 -4.64 10.68
CA LEU A 93 -0.21 -5.77 11.59
C LEU A 93 1.22 -5.78 12.15
N GLY A 94 2.22 -5.52 11.30
CA GLY A 94 3.61 -5.40 11.75
C GLY A 94 3.79 -4.28 12.79
N PHE A 95 3.17 -3.12 12.55
CA PHE A 95 3.17 -2.01 13.51
C PHE A 95 2.48 -2.39 14.82
N LEU A 96 1.29 -3.01 14.76
CA LEU A 96 0.54 -3.44 15.93
C LEU A 96 1.35 -4.44 16.78
N LEU A 97 1.98 -5.43 16.15
CA LEU A 97 2.81 -6.41 16.85
C LEU A 97 4.00 -5.76 17.56
N MET A 98 4.65 -4.79 16.89
CA MET A 98 5.72 -3.99 17.50
C MET A 98 5.23 -3.19 18.72
N GLU A 99 4.07 -2.55 18.64
CA GLU A 99 3.49 -1.81 19.78
C GLU A 99 3.10 -2.75 20.94
N MET A 100 2.70 -3.98 20.63
CA MET A 100 2.40 -5.01 21.64
C MET A 100 3.65 -5.64 22.27
N GLY A 101 4.86 -5.25 21.84
CA GLY A 101 6.13 -5.75 22.38
C GLY A 101 6.48 -7.17 21.95
N VAL A 102 5.92 -7.64 20.83
CA VAL A 102 6.20 -8.95 20.22
C VAL A 102 7.25 -8.81 19.12
#